data_AF-A0A2E2J3Y5-F1
#
_entry.id   AF-A0A2E2J3Y5-F1
#
_cell.length_a   1.000
_cell.length_b   1.000
_cell.length_c   1.000
_cell.angle_alpha   90.00
_cell.angle_beta   90.00
_cell.angle_gamma   90.00
#
_symmetry.space_group_name_H-M   'P 1'
#
loop_
_entity.id
_entity.type
_entity.pdbx_description
1 polymer ?
#
loop_
_entity_poly.entity_id
_entity_poly.type
_entity_poly.pdbx_seq_one_letter_code
_entity_poly.pdbx_strand_id
1 'polypeptide(L)'
;MSTKPINTKIARLTIPIATAYRTIRNSALLYFLIAFAGPFLHLFGDPEAQGPFHWRWMISFLDAFGWALFPLFMGLGLLSLSKKLPVEFKNVFQSIAFVCISIGGFYVAYCLIPIRDFTNTQYYFMLTFIGILTSVSCHFLMKMANYAEEKLKAALDRLITFIVQAESTYVKNDKRETYFKDYIEQLNQINKKL
;
A
#
# COMPACT_ATOMS: atom_id res chain seq x y z
N MET A 1 -0.37 50.98 -10.16
CA MET A 1 -0.64 50.02 -9.06
C MET A 1 0.30 48.84 -9.20
N SER A 2 1.16 48.62 -8.21
CA SER A 2 2.14 47.53 -8.16
C SER A 2 1.45 46.25 -7.68
N THR A 3 1.24 45.30 -8.58
CA THR A 3 0.77 43.95 -8.24
C THR A 3 1.99 43.05 -8.07
N LYS A 4 2.50 42.97 -6.85
CA LYS A 4 3.48 41.93 -6.47
C LYS A 4 2.85 40.55 -6.72
N PRO A 5 3.55 39.61 -7.38
CA PRO A 5 3.03 38.25 -7.56
C PRO A 5 2.96 37.54 -6.21
N ILE A 6 1.78 37.01 -5.90
CA ILE A 6 1.52 36.20 -4.71
C ILE A 6 2.28 34.88 -4.89
N ASN A 7 3.26 34.68 -4.03
CA ASN A 7 4.15 33.52 -3.98
C ASN A 7 3.35 32.28 -3.54
N THR A 8 2.76 31.54 -4.48
CA THR A 8 1.90 30.38 -4.20
C THR A 8 2.73 29.14 -3.81
N LYS A 9 3.21 29.11 -2.56
CA LYS A 9 3.83 27.94 -1.90
C LYS A 9 2.96 26.66 -1.93
N ILE A 10 1.67 26.77 -2.23
CA ILE A 10 0.69 25.68 -2.16
C ILE A 10 0.86 24.67 -3.31
N ALA A 11 1.30 25.10 -4.50
CA ALA A 11 1.55 24.20 -5.64
C ALA A 11 2.81 23.34 -5.47
N ARG A 12 3.80 23.78 -4.67
CA ARG A 12 5.05 23.02 -4.42
C ARG A 12 4.88 21.85 -3.46
N LEU A 13 3.85 21.84 -2.61
CA LEU A 13 3.60 20.78 -1.62
C LEU A 13 2.69 19.65 -2.13
N THR A 14 1.90 19.89 -3.17
CA THR A 14 0.88 18.95 -3.67
C THR A 14 1.46 17.81 -4.52
N ILE A 15 2.48 18.09 -5.33
CA ILE A 15 3.20 17.10 -6.15
C ILE A 15 3.93 16.04 -5.30
N PRO A 16 4.73 16.40 -4.27
CA PRO A 16 5.43 15.39 -3.46
C PRO A 16 4.49 14.53 -2.62
N ILE A 17 3.33 15.05 -2.17
CA ILE A 17 2.37 14.26 -1.38
C ILE A 17 1.67 13.20 -2.24
N ALA A 18 1.20 13.57 -3.43
CA ALA A 18 0.57 12.63 -4.36
C ALA A 18 1.58 11.58 -4.89
N THR A 19 2.83 12.00 -5.10
CA THR A 19 3.91 11.12 -5.57
C THR A 19 4.39 10.21 -4.45
N ALA A 20 4.56 10.68 -3.21
CA ALA A 20 4.89 9.85 -2.05
C ALA A 20 3.79 8.81 -1.76
N TYR A 21 2.52 9.21 -1.86
CA TYR A 21 1.39 8.26 -1.73
C TYR A 21 1.44 7.16 -2.81
N ARG A 22 1.77 7.54 -4.06
CA ARG A 22 1.95 6.61 -5.17
C ARG A 22 3.15 5.67 -4.94
N THR A 23 4.30 6.16 -4.48
CA THR A 23 5.50 5.34 -4.27
C THR A 23 5.35 4.36 -3.10
N ILE A 24 4.69 4.77 -2.02
CA ILE A 24 4.45 3.94 -0.82
C ILE A 24 3.45 2.81 -1.12
N ARG A 25 2.43 3.04 -1.97
CA ARG A 25 1.37 2.04 -2.23
C ARG A 25 1.61 1.12 -3.43
N ASN A 26 2.38 1.55 -4.44
CA ASN A 26 2.59 0.79 -5.68
C ASN A 26 3.83 -0.09 -5.70
N SER A 27 4.61 -0.12 -4.62
CA SER A 27 5.75 -1.01 -4.53
C SER A 27 5.28 -2.37 -3.99
N ALA A 28 4.87 -3.26 -4.88
CA ALA A 28 4.80 -4.69 -4.56
C ALA A 28 6.10 -5.17 -3.87
N LEU A 29 7.22 -4.49 -4.16
CA LEU A 29 8.49 -4.58 -3.45
C LEU A 29 8.38 -4.38 -1.94
N LEU A 30 7.62 -3.41 -1.43
CA LEU A 30 7.46 -3.23 0.03
C LEU A 30 6.80 -4.45 0.66
N TYR A 31 5.76 -4.99 0.03
CA TYR A 31 5.13 -6.22 0.50
C TYR A 31 6.08 -7.41 0.44
N PHE A 32 6.85 -7.55 -0.65
CA PHE A 32 7.85 -8.62 -0.76
C PHE A 32 9.01 -8.46 0.22
N LEU A 33 9.42 -7.23 0.55
CA LEU A 33 10.44 -6.96 1.56
C LEU A 33 9.94 -7.37 2.96
N ILE A 34 8.69 -7.03 3.31
CA ILE A 34 8.09 -7.45 4.57
C ILE A 34 7.93 -8.98 4.60
N ALA A 35 7.49 -9.59 3.50
CA ALA A 35 7.38 -11.03 3.41
C ALA A 35 8.74 -11.70 3.63
N PHE A 36 9.80 -11.20 2.98
CA PHE A 36 11.15 -11.72 3.14
C PHE A 36 11.71 -11.49 4.55
N ALA A 37 11.49 -10.33 5.14
CA ALA A 37 11.97 -9.99 6.47
C ALA A 37 11.19 -10.69 7.60
N GLY A 38 9.92 -11.05 7.35
CA GLY A 38 9.00 -11.64 8.33
C GLY A 38 9.61 -12.81 9.10
N PRO A 39 10.07 -13.89 8.45
CA PRO A 39 10.68 -15.04 9.12
C PRO A 39 11.89 -14.70 10.00
N PHE A 40 12.55 -13.56 9.77
CA PHE A 40 13.71 -13.12 10.54
C PHE A 40 13.34 -12.22 11.73
N LEU A 41 12.05 -11.93 11.97
CA LEU A 41 11.60 -11.10 13.08
C LEU A 41 12.09 -11.59 14.45
N HIS A 42 12.21 -12.90 14.62
CA HIS A 42 12.68 -13.51 15.86
C HIS A 42 14.12 -13.12 16.23
N LEU A 43 14.96 -12.75 15.26
CA LEU A 43 16.34 -12.29 15.49
C LEU A 43 16.41 -10.93 16.21
N PHE A 44 15.31 -10.18 16.19
CA PHE A 44 15.20 -8.87 16.86
C PHE A 44 14.49 -8.96 18.23
N GLY A 45 14.08 -10.17 18.63
CA GLY A 45 13.43 -10.41 19.91
C GLY A 45 14.44 -10.58 21.04
N ASP A 46 14.11 -10.03 22.21
CA ASP A 46 14.84 -10.33 23.45
C ASP A 46 14.54 -11.78 23.88
N PRO A 47 15.56 -12.66 24.05
CA PRO A 47 15.38 -14.04 24.49
C PRO A 47 14.75 -14.19 25.87
N GLU A 48 14.95 -13.21 26.75
CA GLU A 48 14.50 -13.30 28.15
C GLU A 48 13.11 -12.67 28.35
N ALA A 49 12.61 -11.93 27.35
CA ALA A 49 11.31 -11.30 27.41
C ALA A 49 10.16 -12.30 27.27
N GLN A 50 9.12 -12.14 28.10
CA GLN A 50 7.88 -12.88 27.97
C GLN A 50 7.10 -12.44 26.72
N GLY A 51 6.51 -13.41 26.02
CA GLY A 51 5.72 -13.16 24.83
C GLY A 51 4.29 -12.67 25.16
N PRO A 52 3.63 -11.96 24.24
CA PRO A 52 2.23 -11.58 24.40
C PRO A 52 1.30 -12.80 24.19
N PHE A 53 0.01 -12.65 24.50
CA PHE A 53 -1.04 -13.62 24.13
C PHE A 53 -0.73 -15.09 24.45
N HIS A 54 -0.21 -15.36 25.65
CA HIS A 54 0.12 -16.71 26.19
C HIS A 54 1.39 -17.35 25.64
N TRP A 55 2.16 -16.65 24.82
CA TRP A 55 3.45 -17.13 24.38
C TRP A 55 4.47 -17.05 25.51
N ARG A 56 5.15 -18.17 25.79
CA ARG A 56 6.15 -18.23 26.88
C ARG A 56 7.32 -17.28 26.66
N TRP A 57 7.75 -17.13 25.40
CA TRP A 57 8.92 -16.35 25.01
C TRP A 57 8.58 -15.42 23.85
N MET A 58 9.09 -14.20 23.89
CA MET A 58 8.92 -13.21 22.82
C MET A 58 9.48 -13.72 21.49
N ILE A 59 10.65 -14.37 21.51
CA ILE A 59 11.27 -14.95 20.31
C ILE A 59 10.34 -15.97 19.65
N SER A 60 9.70 -16.87 20.41
CA SER A 60 8.78 -17.87 19.86
C SER A 60 7.55 -17.22 19.22
N PHE A 61 7.02 -16.16 19.83
CA PHE A 61 5.93 -15.39 19.25
C PHE A 61 6.37 -14.71 17.94
N LEU A 62 7.52 -14.03 17.94
CA LEU A 62 8.04 -13.32 16.77
C LEU A 62 8.39 -14.27 15.62
N ASP A 63 8.87 -15.47 15.92
CA ASP A 63 9.12 -16.51 14.92
C ASP A 63 7.80 -16.97 14.27
N ALA A 64 6.83 -17.41 15.09
CA ALA A 64 5.53 -17.86 14.59
C ALA A 64 4.79 -16.75 13.83
N PHE A 65 4.79 -15.54 14.36
CA PHE A 65 4.19 -14.37 13.71
C PHE A 65 4.92 -14.00 12.43
N GLY A 66 6.25 -14.07 12.42
CA GLY A 66 7.07 -13.84 11.23
C GLY A 66 6.74 -14.80 10.08
N TRP A 67 6.57 -16.08 10.40
CA TRP A 67 6.08 -17.08 9.44
C TRP A 67 4.65 -16.84 8.99
N ALA A 68 3.79 -16.25 9.83
CA ALA A 68 2.45 -15.84 9.44
C ALA A 68 2.45 -14.64 8.47
N LEU A 69 3.38 -13.70 8.68
CA LEU A 69 3.53 -12.52 7.84
C LEU A 69 4.02 -12.86 6.43
N PHE A 70 4.89 -13.86 6.27
CA PHE A 70 5.41 -14.27 4.96
C PHE A 70 4.32 -14.53 3.92
N PRO A 71 3.41 -15.51 4.08
CA PRO A 71 2.38 -15.80 3.10
C PRO A 71 1.37 -14.65 2.97
N LEU A 72 1.07 -13.94 4.06
CA LEU A 72 0.17 -12.79 4.03
C LEU A 72 0.69 -11.69 3.10
N PHE A 73 1.92 -11.24 3.33
CA PHE A 73 2.53 -10.16 2.57
C PHE A 73 2.99 -10.60 1.18
N MET A 74 3.40 -11.87 1.00
CA MET A 74 3.61 -12.46 -0.32
C MET A 74 2.32 -12.38 -1.14
N GLY A 75 1.19 -12.77 -0.55
CA GLY A 75 -0.12 -12.69 -1.21
C GLY A 75 -0.53 -11.25 -1.55
N LEU A 76 -0.35 -10.30 -0.65
CA LEU A 76 -0.59 -8.87 -0.94
C LEU A 76 0.32 -8.35 -2.07
N GLY A 77 1.60 -8.76 -2.08
CA GLY A 77 2.57 -8.46 -3.12
C GLY A 77 2.13 -9.00 -4.49
N LEU A 78 1.74 -10.27 -4.55
CA LEU A 78 1.21 -10.91 -5.75
C LEU A 78 -0.08 -10.25 -6.23
N LEU A 79 -0.99 -9.90 -5.32
CA LEU A 79 -2.24 -9.23 -5.66
C LEU A 79 -1.99 -7.82 -6.23
N SER A 80 -1.00 -7.11 -5.69
CA SER A 80 -0.54 -5.82 -6.23
C SER A 80 0.12 -5.97 -7.59
N LEU A 81 1.01 -6.97 -7.75
CA LEU A 81 1.72 -7.28 -8.99
C LEU A 81 0.76 -7.71 -10.11
N SER A 82 -0.26 -8.51 -9.79
CA SER A 82 -1.24 -9.05 -10.76
C SER A 82 -1.91 -7.96 -11.60
N LYS A 83 -2.03 -6.74 -11.07
CA LYS A 83 -2.63 -5.60 -11.77
C LYS A 83 -1.77 -5.08 -12.93
N LYS A 84 -0.46 -5.33 -12.87
CA LYS A 84 0.52 -4.92 -13.89
C LYS A 84 0.76 -6.02 -14.94
N LEU A 85 0.20 -7.21 -14.74
CA LEU A 85 0.37 -8.34 -15.64
C LEU A 85 -0.70 -8.36 -16.75
N PRO A 86 -0.40 -9.00 -17.89
CA PRO A 86 -1.41 -9.31 -18.92
C PRO A 86 -2.59 -10.10 -18.35
N VAL A 87 -3.75 -9.98 -18.99
CA VAL A 87 -5.03 -10.57 -18.54
C VAL A 87 -4.92 -12.08 -18.33
N GLU A 88 -4.17 -12.77 -19.20
CA GLU A 88 -3.95 -14.22 -19.16
C GLU A 88 -3.33 -14.70 -17.84
N PHE A 89 -2.36 -13.94 -17.30
CA PHE A 89 -1.67 -14.29 -16.06
C PHE A 89 -2.33 -13.69 -14.82
N LYS A 90 -3.08 -12.60 -14.99
CA LYS A 90 -3.72 -11.87 -13.89
C LYS A 90 -4.56 -12.78 -13.00
N ASN A 91 -5.43 -13.60 -13.58
CA ASN A 91 -6.33 -14.47 -12.80
C ASN A 91 -5.56 -15.51 -11.99
N VAL A 92 -4.53 -16.12 -12.59
CA VAL A 92 -3.67 -17.12 -11.91
C VAL A 92 -2.96 -16.49 -10.72
N PHE A 93 -2.31 -15.33 -10.91
CA PHE A 93 -1.62 -14.63 -9.84
C PHE A 93 -2.57 -14.14 -8.75
N GLN A 94 -3.80 -13.73 -9.12
CA GLN A 94 -4.82 -13.38 -8.15
C GLN A 94 -5.25 -14.60 -7.33
N SER A 95 -5.53 -15.74 -7.95
CA SER A 95 -5.88 -16.98 -7.24
C SER A 95 -4.79 -17.41 -6.27
N ILE A 96 -3.52 -17.39 -6.70
CA ILE A 96 -2.39 -17.70 -5.82
C ILE A 96 -2.33 -16.70 -4.67
N ALA A 97 -2.50 -15.41 -4.94
CA ALA A 97 -2.53 -14.38 -3.91
C ALA A 97 -3.64 -14.61 -2.88
N PHE A 98 -4.84 -14.99 -3.31
CA PHE A 98 -5.95 -15.32 -2.41
C PHE A 98 -5.62 -16.49 -1.49
N VAL A 99 -4.98 -17.54 -2.02
CA VAL A 99 -4.54 -18.69 -1.23
C VAL A 99 -3.48 -18.25 -0.20
N CYS A 100 -2.46 -17.52 -0.63
CA CYS A 100 -1.41 -17.00 0.25
C CYS A 100 -1.96 -16.11 1.38
N ILE A 101 -2.86 -15.18 1.07
CA ILE A 101 -3.50 -14.31 2.08
C ILE A 101 -4.36 -15.16 3.04
N SER A 102 -5.05 -16.19 2.54
CA SER A 102 -5.85 -17.07 3.40
C SER A 102 -5.00 -17.85 4.39
N ILE A 103 -3.88 -18.41 3.92
CA ILE A 103 -2.89 -19.10 4.77
C ILE A 103 -2.31 -18.12 5.79
N GLY A 104 -1.94 -16.91 5.35
CA GLY A 104 -1.45 -15.87 6.25
C GLY A 104 -2.45 -15.47 7.32
N GLY A 105 -3.72 -15.23 6.95
CA GLY A 105 -4.79 -14.93 7.88
C GLY A 105 -5.04 -16.05 8.89
N PHE A 106 -4.98 -17.31 8.44
CA PHE A 106 -5.05 -18.48 9.32
C PHE A 106 -3.92 -18.47 10.36
N TYR A 107 -2.66 -18.30 9.94
CA TYR A 107 -1.52 -18.31 10.85
C TYR A 107 -1.48 -17.09 11.77
N VAL A 108 -1.88 -15.91 11.29
CA VAL A 108 -2.01 -14.72 12.13
C VAL A 108 -3.05 -14.97 13.22
N ALA A 109 -4.21 -15.52 12.86
CA ALA A 109 -5.25 -15.87 13.83
C ALA A 109 -4.76 -16.94 14.82
N TYR A 110 -4.02 -17.95 14.34
CA TYR A 110 -3.39 -18.97 15.19
C TYR A 110 -2.44 -18.36 16.23
N CYS A 111 -1.65 -17.36 15.83
CA CYS A 111 -0.70 -16.71 16.75
C CYS A 111 -1.40 -15.87 17.84
N LEU A 112 -2.61 -15.37 17.57
CA LEU A 112 -3.30 -14.41 18.42
C LEU A 112 -4.44 -15.03 19.25
N ILE A 113 -5.07 -16.09 18.75
CA ILE A 113 -6.26 -16.70 19.38
C ILE A 113 -5.84 -17.98 20.10
N PRO A 114 -5.91 -18.04 21.44
CA PRO A 114 -5.57 -19.24 22.19
C PRO A 114 -6.61 -20.36 21.99
N ILE A 115 -6.15 -21.62 22.02
CA ILE A 115 -7.02 -22.80 21.86
C ILE A 115 -7.93 -23.09 23.07
N ARG A 116 -7.69 -22.42 24.22
CA ARG A 116 -8.20 -22.82 25.55
C ARG A 116 -9.71 -23.01 25.66
N ASP A 117 -10.48 -22.31 24.84
CA ASP A 117 -11.96 -22.29 24.92
C ASP A 117 -12.65 -23.18 23.88
N PHE A 118 -11.89 -23.90 23.05
CA PHE A 118 -12.42 -24.65 21.91
C PHE A 118 -11.92 -26.10 21.85
N THR A 119 -12.73 -27.00 21.31
CA THR A 119 -12.23 -28.29 20.85
C THR A 119 -11.30 -28.08 19.66
N ASN A 120 -10.34 -28.99 19.43
CA ASN A 120 -9.39 -28.90 18.32
C ASN A 120 -10.11 -28.67 16.97
N THR A 121 -11.22 -29.38 16.73
CA THR A 121 -12.00 -29.25 15.50
C THR A 121 -12.63 -27.86 15.36
N GLN A 122 -13.27 -27.34 16.41
CA GLN A 122 -13.87 -26.00 16.40
C GLN A 122 -12.80 -24.92 16.19
N TYR A 123 -11.65 -25.08 16.84
CA TYR A 123 -10.54 -24.16 16.73
C TYR A 123 -10.02 -24.07 15.29
N TYR A 124 -9.67 -25.21 14.67
CA TYR A 124 -9.20 -25.20 13.28
C TYR A 124 -10.25 -24.71 12.30
N PHE A 125 -11.53 -25.05 12.51
CA PHE A 125 -12.60 -24.55 11.64
C PHE A 125 -12.75 -23.03 11.72
N MET A 126 -12.68 -22.47 12.93
CA MET A 126 -12.68 -21.02 13.16
C MET A 126 -11.46 -20.36 12.48
N LEU A 127 -10.26 -20.91 12.64
CA LEU A 127 -9.06 -20.37 12.00
C LEU A 127 -9.15 -20.41 10.47
N THR A 128 -9.65 -21.50 9.89
CA THR A 128 -9.88 -21.60 8.44
C THR A 128 -10.87 -20.55 7.97
N PHE A 129 -11.96 -20.37 8.71
CA PHE A 129 -12.95 -19.34 8.42
C PHE A 129 -12.36 -17.92 8.46
N ILE A 130 -11.55 -17.60 9.47
CA ILE A 130 -10.83 -16.32 9.57
C ILE A 130 -9.86 -16.13 8.41
N GLY A 131 -9.12 -17.17 8.02
CA GLY A 131 -8.21 -17.13 6.87
C GLY A 131 -8.95 -16.75 5.58
N ILE A 132 -10.05 -17.45 5.28
CA ILE A 132 -10.88 -17.16 4.09
C ILE A 132 -11.44 -15.73 4.15
N LEU A 133 -12.01 -15.33 5.30
CA LEU A 133 -12.54 -13.98 5.49
C LEU A 133 -11.48 -12.90 5.31
N THR A 134 -10.26 -13.16 5.77
CA THR A 134 -9.12 -12.23 5.61
C THR A 134 -8.85 -12.00 4.13
N SER A 135 -8.82 -13.08 3.33
CA SER A 135 -8.57 -13.00 1.90
C SER A 135 -9.65 -12.22 1.15
N VAL A 136 -10.92 -12.50 1.46
CA VAL A 136 -12.06 -11.75 0.91
C VAL A 136 -11.99 -10.27 1.32
N SER A 137 -11.74 -9.99 2.59
CA SER A 137 -11.64 -8.62 3.12
C SER A 137 -10.50 -7.84 2.47
N CYS A 138 -9.32 -8.44 2.34
CA CYS A 138 -8.17 -7.84 1.66
C CYS A 138 -8.49 -7.49 0.21
N HIS A 139 -9.21 -8.35 -0.52
CA HIS A 139 -9.63 -8.04 -1.88
C HIS A 139 -10.54 -6.82 -1.95
N PHE A 140 -11.57 -6.75 -1.10
CA PHE A 140 -12.48 -5.60 -1.04
C PHE A 140 -11.77 -4.31 -0.62
N LEU A 141 -10.94 -4.37 0.41
CA LEU A 141 -10.14 -3.22 0.87
C LEU A 141 -9.20 -2.73 -0.23
N MET A 142 -8.54 -3.63 -0.95
CA MET A 142 -7.70 -3.28 -2.08
C MET A 142 -8.51 -2.63 -3.21
N LYS A 143 -9.73 -3.12 -3.49
CA LYS A 143 -10.62 -2.52 -4.50
C LYS A 143 -11.05 -1.11 -4.09
N MET A 144 -11.46 -0.93 -2.83
CA MET A 144 -11.82 0.38 -2.26
C MET A 144 -10.65 1.36 -2.28
N ALA A 145 -9.45 0.90 -1.93
CA ALA A 145 -8.25 1.70 -2.00
C ALA A 145 -7.95 2.17 -3.43
N ASN A 146 -8.10 1.29 -4.43
CA ASN A 146 -7.91 1.68 -5.85
C ASN A 146 -8.93 2.74 -6.26
N TYR A 147 -10.20 2.52 -5.92
CA TYR A 147 -11.26 3.48 -6.23
C TYR A 147 -11.01 4.86 -5.59
N ALA A 148 -10.58 4.89 -4.33
CA ALA A 148 -10.19 6.13 -3.65
C ALA A 148 -9.00 6.82 -4.34
N GLU A 149 -8.02 6.06 -4.85
CA GLU A 149 -6.90 6.62 -5.61
C GLU A 149 -7.34 7.21 -6.95
N GLU A 150 -8.19 6.51 -7.69
CA GLU A 150 -8.75 7.03 -8.96
C GLU A 150 -9.52 8.32 -8.74
N LYS A 151 -10.34 8.38 -7.69
CA LYS A 151 -11.04 9.62 -7.30
C LYS A 151 -10.09 10.74 -6.92
N LEU A 152 -9.04 10.43 -6.15
CA LEU A 152 -8.03 11.42 -5.76
C LEU A 152 -7.27 11.96 -6.98
N LYS A 153 -6.88 11.09 -7.93
CA LYS A 153 -6.27 11.48 -9.21
C LYS A 153 -7.18 12.42 -10.00
N ALA A 154 -8.44 12.04 -10.17
CA ALA A 154 -9.40 12.85 -10.89
C ALA A 154 -9.61 14.23 -10.23
N ALA A 155 -9.61 14.30 -8.89
CA ALA A 155 -9.72 15.57 -8.17
C ALA A 155 -8.46 16.44 -8.37
N LEU A 156 -7.27 15.85 -8.31
CA LEU A 156 -6.01 16.54 -8.57
C LEU A 156 -5.92 17.06 -10.01
N ASP A 157 -6.28 16.24 -10.99
CA ASP A 157 -6.27 16.63 -12.41
C ASP A 157 -7.22 17.81 -12.68
N ARG A 158 -8.40 17.81 -12.05
CA ARG A 158 -9.34 18.94 -12.11
C ARG A 158 -8.78 20.20 -11.47
N LEU A 159 -8.13 20.09 -10.31
CA LEU A 159 -7.50 21.22 -9.63
C LEU A 159 -6.36 21.82 -10.47
N ILE A 160 -5.50 20.98 -11.05
CA ILE A 160 -4.41 21.42 -11.93
C ILE A 160 -4.98 22.10 -13.18
N THR A 161 -5.98 21.48 -13.81
CA THR A 161 -6.66 22.06 -15.00
C THR A 161 -7.28 23.41 -14.67
N PHE A 162 -7.93 23.54 -13.50
CA PHE A 162 -8.50 24.81 -13.04
C PHE A 162 -7.42 25.88 -12.81
N ILE A 163 -6.30 25.54 -12.18
CA ILE A 163 -5.18 26.48 -11.97
C ILE A 163 -4.63 26.97 -13.31
N VAL A 164 -4.36 26.05 -14.23
CA VAL A 164 -3.89 26.32 -15.59
C VAL A 164 -4.86 27.24 -16.35
N GLN A 165 -6.15 26.95 -16.28
CA GLN A 165 -7.18 27.71 -16.99
C GLN A 165 -7.44 29.09 -16.36
N ALA A 166 -7.42 29.18 -15.04
CA ALA A 166 -7.51 30.45 -14.32
C ALA A 166 -6.30 31.33 -14.65
N GLU A 167 -5.08 30.78 -14.64
CA GLU A 167 -3.87 31.52 -15.00
C GLU A 167 -3.90 31.99 -16.46
N SER A 168 -4.45 31.19 -17.38
CA SER A 168 -4.66 31.60 -18.78
C SER A 168 -5.54 32.86 -18.92
N THR A 169 -6.43 33.12 -17.96
CA THR A 169 -7.32 34.29 -17.98
C THR A 169 -6.60 35.57 -17.50
N TYR A 170 -5.53 35.44 -16.72
CA TYR A 170 -4.79 36.57 -16.14
C TYR A 170 -3.42 36.83 -16.80
N VAL A 171 -2.90 35.90 -17.61
CA VAL A 171 -1.60 36.02 -18.32
C VAL A 171 -1.83 36.33 -19.80
N LYS A 172 -1.26 37.44 -20.28
CA LYS A 172 -1.31 37.86 -21.71
C LYS A 172 -0.74 36.77 -22.63
N ASN A 173 -1.36 36.58 -23.79
CA ASN A 173 -1.05 35.51 -24.75
C ASN A 173 0.42 35.47 -25.21
N ASP A 174 1.14 36.59 -25.15
CA ASP A 174 2.54 36.73 -25.62
C ASP A 174 3.57 36.01 -24.74
N LYS A 175 3.27 35.76 -23.45
CA LYS A 175 4.18 35.08 -22.51
C LYS A 175 3.76 33.66 -22.16
N ARG A 176 2.64 33.20 -22.72
CA ARG A 176 1.97 31.96 -22.33
C ARG A 176 2.79 30.71 -22.71
N GLU A 177 3.36 30.68 -23.92
CA GLU A 177 4.20 29.54 -24.37
C GLU A 177 5.46 29.35 -23.53
N THR A 178 6.16 30.44 -23.20
CA THR A 178 7.40 30.39 -22.41
C THR A 178 7.13 29.90 -20.99
N TYR A 179 6.04 30.35 -20.38
CA TYR A 179 5.66 29.94 -19.03
C TYR A 179 5.23 28.47 -18.97
N PHE A 180 4.48 27.98 -19.98
CA PHE A 180 4.10 26.56 -20.06
C PHE A 180 5.30 25.66 -20.32
N LYS A 181 6.24 26.07 -21.18
CA LYS A 181 7.49 25.35 -21.38
C LYS A 181 8.28 25.25 -20.08
N ASP A 182 8.50 26.36 -19.37
CA ASP A 182 9.21 26.36 -18.09
C ASP A 182 8.51 25.48 -17.03
N TYR A 183 7.18 25.47 -16.99
CA TYR A 183 6.42 24.65 -16.05
C TYR A 183 6.52 23.15 -16.38
N ILE A 184 6.37 22.77 -17.66
CA ILE A 184 6.54 21.38 -18.10
C ILE A 184 7.99 20.91 -17.90
N GLU A 185 8.96 21.79 -18.13
CA GLU A 185 10.38 21.50 -17.94
C GLU A 185 10.73 21.33 -16.46
N GLN A 186 10.18 22.16 -15.58
CA GLN A 186 10.29 21.98 -14.12
C GLN A 186 9.63 20.68 -13.66
N LEU A 187 8.46 20.33 -14.18
CA LEU A 187 7.80 19.06 -13.89
C LEU A 187 8.64 17.86 -14.34
N ASN A 188 9.22 17.91 -15.55
CA ASN A 188 10.07 16.85 -16.08
C ASN A 188 11.40 16.72 -15.32
N GLN A 189 11.97 17.83 -14.83
CA GLN A 189 13.15 17.78 -13.97
C GLN A 189 12.87 17.16 -12.61
N ILE A 190 11.71 17.44 -12.01
CA ILE A 190 11.29 16.80 -10.75
C ILE A 190 11.11 15.29 -10.97
N ASN A 191 10.52 14.89 -12.09
CA ASN A 191 10.29 13.48 -12.44
C ASN A 191 11.58 12.70 -12.79
N LYS A 192 12.66 13.40 -13.18
CA LYS A 192 13.99 12.82 -13.46
C LYS A 192 14.92 12.71 -12.23
N LYS A 193 14.65 13.48 -11.18
CA LYS A 193 15.41 13.47 -9.92
C LYS A 193 14.85 12.49 -8.88
N LEU A 194 13.69 11.91 -9.17
CA LEU A 194 13.07 10.78 -8.47
C LEU A 194 13.42 9.48 -9.20
#